data_AF-A0A351J2Q6-F1
#
_entry.id   AF-A0A351J2Q6-F1
#
_cell.length_a   1.000
_cell.length_b   1.000
_cell.length_c   1.000
_cell.angle_alpha   90.00
_cell.angle_beta   90.00
_cell.angle_gamma   90.00
#
_symmetry.space_group_name_H-M   'P 1'
#
loop_
_entity.id
_entity.type
_entity.pdbx_description
1 polymer ?
#
loop_
_entity_poly.entity_id
_entity_poly.type
_entity_poly.pdbx_seq_one_letter_code
_entity_poly.pdbx_strand_id
1 'polypeptide(L)'
;SHVNPDYVRQIINLTQTTSGSYLLLSSLDISRRNLALNGKEIFFRVTAMTAYAREEINALGGYYAYGKELIDRDTVFDFDPTKLAVNTLKLGLAGIEVYDCLRDEYDIQIEFGDLGNFLAYISVGDTRQNIERLIGALSEIKRRYQKEPTPKMYHTYMHPLVVMSPREAFYAEKRRVLISQSVGEIACEFVMCYPPGIPILAPGEQVTKEIAEYILYAKEKGCSLTGTEDLAVESILVWKGDN
;
A
#
# COMPACT_ATOMS: atom_id res chain seq x y z
N SER A 1 -15.74 -31.18 -2.63
CA SER A 1 -15.35 -30.84 -1.26
C SER A 1 -16.61 -30.81 -0.42
N HIS A 2 -16.80 -31.74 0.52
CA HIS A 2 -17.98 -31.77 1.40
C HIS A 2 -17.56 -31.31 2.79
N VAL A 3 -17.76 -30.03 3.08
CA VAL A 3 -17.53 -29.47 4.41
C VAL A 3 -18.76 -29.75 5.28
N ASN A 4 -18.57 -30.28 6.49
CA ASN A 4 -19.66 -30.55 7.43
C ASN A 4 -20.30 -29.22 7.91
N PRO A 5 -21.60 -28.96 7.67
CA PRO A 5 -22.25 -27.70 8.02
C PRO A 5 -22.34 -27.45 9.53
N ASP A 6 -22.42 -28.50 10.35
CA ASP A 6 -22.49 -28.36 11.81
C ASP A 6 -21.12 -27.95 12.37
N TYR A 7 -20.04 -28.49 11.81
CA TYR A 7 -18.68 -28.06 12.15
C TYR A 7 -18.45 -26.59 11.77
N VAL A 8 -18.90 -26.16 10.58
CA VAL A 8 -18.83 -24.74 10.16
C VAL A 8 -19.61 -23.84 11.12
N ARG A 9 -20.82 -24.24 11.52
CA ARG A 9 -21.63 -23.48 12.48
C ARG A 9 -20.95 -23.35 13.84
N GLN A 10 -20.32 -24.43 14.34
CA GLN A 10 -19.59 -24.41 15.60
C GLN A 10 -18.43 -23.41 15.56
N ILE A 11 -17.67 -23.36 14.46
CA ILE A 11 -16.56 -22.40 14.29
C ILE A 11 -17.08 -20.97 14.18
N ILE A 12 -18.17 -20.73 13.43
CA ILE A 12 -18.78 -19.39 13.33
C ILE A 12 -19.20 -18.89 14.71
N ASN A 13 -19.81 -19.73 15.54
CA ASN A 13 -20.25 -19.35 16.88
C ASN A 13 -19.09 -18.99 17.84
N LEU A 14 -17.86 -19.44 17.58
CA LEU A 14 -16.69 -19.06 18.38
C LEU A 14 -16.20 -17.63 18.08
N THR A 15 -16.54 -17.08 16.92
CA THR A 15 -16.00 -15.81 16.43
C THR A 15 -17.06 -14.72 16.27
N GLN A 16 -18.34 -15.10 16.16
CA GLN A 16 -19.45 -14.15 16.09
C GLN A 16 -19.93 -13.71 17.48
N THR A 17 -20.33 -12.44 17.57
CA THR A 17 -21.08 -11.95 18.71
C THR A 17 -22.46 -12.61 18.78
N THR A 18 -22.93 -12.92 19.99
CA THR A 18 -24.30 -13.40 20.25
C THR A 18 -25.36 -12.30 20.07
N SER A 19 -24.95 -11.05 19.83
CA SER A 19 -25.79 -9.87 19.61
C SER A 19 -25.34 -9.08 18.36
N GLY A 20 -25.44 -9.71 17.19
CA GLY A 20 -25.09 -9.09 15.92
C GLY A 20 -25.89 -7.82 15.61
N SER A 21 -25.26 -6.83 14.97
CA SER A 21 -25.94 -5.61 14.53
C SER A 21 -26.87 -5.93 13.35
N TYR A 22 -28.18 -5.86 13.59
CA TYR A 22 -29.20 -6.04 12.56
C TYR A 22 -29.07 -5.03 11.42
N LEU A 23 -28.61 -3.80 11.70
CA LEU A 23 -28.38 -2.78 10.68
C LEU A 23 -27.27 -3.20 9.69
N LEU A 24 -26.17 -3.78 10.18
CA LEU A 24 -25.11 -4.28 9.32
C LEU A 24 -25.56 -5.49 8.49
N LEU A 25 -26.33 -6.40 9.09
CA LEU A 25 -26.91 -7.55 8.38
C LEU A 25 -27.86 -7.10 7.28
N SER A 26 -28.74 -6.12 7.56
CA SER A 26 -29.62 -5.54 6.56
C SER A 26 -28.86 -4.84 5.44
N SER A 27 -27.79 -4.09 5.76
CA SER A 27 -26.92 -3.46 4.75
C SER A 27 -26.29 -4.50 3.81
N LEU A 28 -25.81 -5.62 4.36
CA LEU A 28 -25.23 -6.71 3.57
C LEU A 28 -26.25 -7.37 2.64
N ASP A 29 -27.48 -7.64 3.10
CA ASP A 29 -28.52 -8.23 2.24
C ASP A 29 -28.96 -7.26 1.13
N ILE A 30 -29.11 -5.97 1.44
CA ILE A 30 -29.40 -4.95 0.43
C ILE A 30 -28.27 -4.86 -0.61
N SER A 31 -27.01 -4.86 -0.16
CA SER A 31 -25.84 -4.81 -1.05
C SER A 31 -25.79 -6.03 -1.98
N ARG A 32 -26.00 -7.24 -1.43
CA ARG A 32 -26.10 -8.49 -2.19
C ARG A 32 -27.23 -8.44 -3.21
N ARG A 33 -28.42 -7.99 -2.81
CA ARG A 33 -29.58 -7.84 -3.73
C ARG A 33 -29.26 -6.88 -4.87
N ASN A 34 -28.63 -5.74 -4.56
CA ASN A 34 -28.27 -4.76 -5.59
C ASN A 34 -27.24 -5.33 -6.58
N LEU A 35 -26.21 -6.03 -6.10
CA LEU A 35 -25.23 -6.70 -6.97
C LEU A 35 -25.86 -7.80 -7.84
N ALA A 36 -26.80 -8.58 -7.28
CA ALA A 36 -27.48 -9.63 -8.03
C ALA A 36 -28.36 -9.08 -9.18
N LEU A 37 -29.01 -7.94 -8.97
CA LEU A 37 -29.93 -7.33 -9.94
C LEU A 37 -29.20 -6.39 -10.93
N ASN A 38 -28.27 -5.58 -10.42
CA ASN A 38 -27.69 -4.44 -11.14
C ASN A 38 -26.16 -4.53 -11.31
N GLY A 39 -25.51 -5.60 -10.84
CA GLY A 39 -24.05 -5.69 -10.74
C GLY A 39 -23.32 -5.46 -12.06
N LYS A 40 -23.83 -6.00 -13.19
CA LYS A 40 -23.21 -5.82 -14.51
C LYS A 40 -23.13 -4.34 -14.91
N GLU A 41 -24.21 -3.61 -14.74
CA GLU A 41 -24.28 -2.17 -15.07
C GLU A 41 -23.41 -1.34 -14.11
N ILE A 42 -23.45 -1.68 -12.82
CA ILE A 42 -22.61 -1.04 -11.79
C ILE A 42 -21.13 -1.14 -12.16
N PHE A 43 -20.63 -2.35 -12.44
CA PHE A 43 -19.23 -2.55 -12.79
C PHE A 43 -18.88 -1.98 -14.17
N PHE A 44 -19.80 -2.00 -15.13
CA PHE A 44 -19.61 -1.32 -16.41
C PHE A 44 -19.35 0.18 -16.20
N ARG A 45 -20.18 0.86 -15.40
CA ARG A 45 -19.99 2.27 -15.06
C ARG A 45 -18.68 2.54 -14.32
N VAL A 46 -18.35 1.73 -13.31
CA VAL A 46 -17.10 1.89 -12.55
C VAL A 46 -15.90 1.75 -13.47
N THR A 47 -15.83 0.67 -14.25
CA THR A 47 -14.70 0.44 -15.17
C THR A 47 -14.60 1.52 -16.25
N ALA A 48 -15.72 2.05 -16.77
CA ALA A 48 -15.70 3.16 -17.72
C ALA A 48 -15.17 4.45 -17.09
N MET A 49 -15.59 4.80 -15.88
CA MET A 49 -15.08 5.97 -15.15
C MET A 49 -13.59 5.83 -14.84
N THR A 50 -13.15 4.64 -14.41
CA THR A 50 -11.73 4.39 -14.14
C THR A 50 -10.90 4.44 -15.41
N ALA A 51 -11.39 3.91 -16.54
CA ALA A 51 -10.70 4.01 -17.82
C ALA A 51 -10.52 5.47 -18.26
N TYR A 52 -11.60 6.26 -18.18
CA TYR A 52 -11.55 7.70 -18.45
C TYR A 52 -10.52 8.42 -17.55
N ALA A 53 -10.55 8.15 -16.24
CA ALA A 53 -9.58 8.73 -15.31
C ALA A 53 -8.13 8.41 -15.69
N ARG A 54 -7.84 7.16 -16.09
CA ARG A 54 -6.50 6.75 -16.52
C ARG A 54 -6.06 7.51 -17.77
N GLU A 55 -6.93 7.62 -18.77
CA GLU A 55 -6.63 8.33 -20.01
C GLU A 55 -6.27 9.79 -19.75
N GLU A 56 -7.12 10.50 -18.99
CA GLU A 56 -6.90 11.91 -18.66
C GLU A 56 -5.64 12.12 -17.80
N ILE A 57 -5.42 11.29 -16.78
CA ILE A 57 -4.23 11.37 -15.91
C ILE A 57 -2.95 11.13 -16.71
N ASN A 58 -2.96 10.15 -17.63
CA ASN A 58 -1.81 9.90 -18.50
C ASN A 58 -1.58 11.06 -19.48
N ALA A 59 -2.65 11.69 -19.97
CA ALA A 59 -2.57 12.87 -20.85
C ALA A 59 -1.99 14.11 -20.15
N LEU A 60 -2.14 14.25 -18.83
CA LEU A 60 -1.47 15.32 -18.07
C LEU A 60 0.06 15.24 -18.20
N GLY A 61 0.61 14.03 -18.34
CA GLY A 61 2.05 13.74 -18.37
C GLY A 61 2.73 13.89 -17.01
N GLY A 62 3.83 13.17 -16.77
CA GLY A 62 4.51 13.14 -15.46
C GLY A 62 3.89 12.16 -14.45
N TYR A 63 2.62 11.81 -14.65
CA TYR A 63 1.98 10.65 -14.04
C TYR A 63 2.05 9.45 -14.97
N TYR A 64 1.92 8.25 -14.41
CA TYR A 64 1.62 7.04 -15.17
C TYR A 64 0.54 6.23 -14.44
N ALA A 65 -0.69 6.39 -14.89
CA ALA A 65 -1.81 5.58 -14.45
C ALA A 65 -1.73 4.23 -15.17
N TYR A 66 -1.36 3.19 -14.43
CA TYR A 66 -1.17 1.85 -14.96
C TYR A 66 -2.43 1.32 -15.64
N GLY A 67 -2.26 0.57 -16.72
CA GLY A 67 -3.33 -0.09 -17.44
C GLY A 67 -2.99 -1.50 -17.91
N LYS A 68 -3.80 -1.99 -18.86
CA LYS A 68 -3.71 -3.36 -19.40
C LYS A 68 -2.45 -3.61 -20.23
N GLU A 69 -1.73 -2.56 -20.61
CA GLU A 69 -0.44 -2.66 -21.28
C GLU A 69 0.65 -3.35 -20.44
N LEU A 70 0.43 -3.49 -19.13
CA LEU A 70 1.30 -4.28 -18.25
C LEU A 70 1.15 -5.80 -18.41
N ILE A 71 0.08 -6.29 -19.05
CA ILE A 71 -0.18 -7.73 -19.17
C ILE A 71 0.83 -8.34 -20.15
N ASP A 72 1.78 -9.13 -19.62
CA ASP A 72 2.78 -9.86 -20.39
C ASP A 72 2.53 -11.37 -20.45
N ARG A 73 1.58 -11.89 -19.66
CA ARG A 73 1.26 -13.32 -19.49
C ARG A 73 2.43 -14.17 -18.99
N ASP A 74 3.43 -13.55 -18.39
CA ASP A 74 4.56 -14.20 -17.72
C ASP A 74 4.59 -13.77 -16.25
N THR A 75 4.90 -12.51 -16.00
CA THR A 75 4.89 -11.92 -14.64
C THR A 75 3.53 -11.33 -14.26
N VAL A 76 2.77 -10.85 -15.24
CA VAL A 76 1.46 -10.22 -15.08
C VAL A 76 0.42 -10.98 -15.91
N PHE A 77 -0.40 -11.77 -15.21
CA PHE A 77 -1.46 -12.57 -15.83
C PHE A 77 -2.65 -11.72 -16.33
N ASP A 78 -3.15 -10.82 -15.50
CA ASP A 78 -4.27 -9.93 -15.81
C ASP A 78 -4.19 -8.64 -14.96
N PHE A 79 -5.04 -7.66 -15.28
CA PHE A 79 -5.06 -6.35 -14.64
C PHE A 79 -6.47 -6.01 -14.14
N ASP A 80 -6.60 -5.63 -12.87
CA ASP A 80 -7.87 -5.17 -12.30
C ASP A 80 -8.19 -3.74 -12.78
N PRO A 81 -9.18 -3.56 -13.68
CA PRO A 81 -9.49 -2.25 -14.26
C PRO A 81 -10.14 -1.30 -13.25
N THR A 82 -10.61 -1.78 -12.09
CA THR A 82 -11.31 -0.96 -11.09
C THR A 82 -10.36 -0.17 -10.19
N LYS A 83 -9.10 -0.59 -10.08
CA LYS A 83 -8.09 0.02 -9.20
C LYS A 83 -7.26 1.10 -9.90
N LEU A 84 -7.44 2.36 -9.54
CA LEU A 84 -6.68 3.46 -10.12
C LEU A 84 -5.33 3.64 -9.41
N ALA A 85 -4.37 2.77 -9.74
CA ALA A 85 -2.98 2.91 -9.31
C ALA A 85 -2.22 3.86 -10.27
N VAL A 86 -1.55 4.85 -9.72
CA VAL A 86 -0.86 5.90 -10.49
C VAL A 86 0.55 6.10 -9.95
N ASN A 87 1.54 5.88 -10.81
CA ASN A 87 2.93 6.19 -10.51
C ASN A 87 3.19 7.69 -10.60
N THR A 88 3.97 8.20 -9.65
CA THR A 88 4.25 9.62 -9.44
C THR A 88 5.74 9.94 -9.57
N LEU A 89 6.60 8.94 -9.79
CA LEU A 89 8.04 9.12 -9.77
C LEU A 89 8.55 10.05 -10.86
N LYS A 90 7.94 10.00 -12.06
CA LYS A 90 8.28 10.92 -13.16
C LYS A 90 7.90 12.37 -12.88
N LEU A 91 7.00 12.61 -11.93
CA LEU A 91 6.67 13.94 -11.43
C LEU A 91 7.73 14.45 -10.42
N GLY A 92 8.60 13.55 -9.97
CA GLY A 92 9.55 13.79 -8.91
C GLY A 92 8.91 13.81 -7.52
N LEU A 93 7.69 13.30 -7.35
CA LEU A 93 7.03 13.20 -6.05
C LEU A 93 6.89 11.74 -5.62
N ALA A 94 6.92 11.50 -4.33
CA ALA A 94 6.46 10.25 -3.75
C ALA A 94 4.92 10.21 -3.78
N GLY A 95 4.36 9.00 -3.86
CA GLY A 95 2.91 8.81 -3.83
C GLY A 95 2.26 9.35 -2.57
N ILE A 96 2.93 9.22 -1.42
CA ILE A 96 2.50 9.78 -0.14
C ILE A 96 2.47 11.33 -0.15
N GLU A 97 3.41 11.98 -0.83
CA GLU A 97 3.40 13.45 -0.97
C GLU A 97 2.17 13.89 -1.79
N VAL A 98 1.83 13.17 -2.85
CA VAL A 98 0.61 13.44 -3.66
C VAL A 98 -0.67 13.14 -2.88
N TYR A 99 -0.67 12.06 -2.09
CA TYR A 99 -1.77 11.70 -1.19
C TYR A 99 -2.05 12.81 -0.18
N ASP A 100 -1.02 13.33 0.49
CA ASP A 100 -1.16 14.41 1.47
C ASP A 100 -1.66 15.70 0.80
N CYS A 101 -1.14 16.04 -0.39
CA CYS A 101 -1.65 17.19 -1.15
C CYS A 101 -3.15 17.04 -1.46
N LEU A 102 -3.57 15.89 -2.00
CA LEU A 102 -4.97 15.64 -2.34
C LEU A 102 -5.88 15.74 -1.12
N ARG A 103 -5.46 15.19 0.03
CA ARG A 103 -6.21 15.24 1.29
C ARG A 103 -6.27 16.66 1.86
N ASP A 104 -5.12 17.30 2.04
CA ASP A 104 -4.99 18.51 2.85
C ASP A 104 -5.28 19.80 2.08
N GLU A 105 -5.08 19.82 0.77
CA GLU A 105 -5.30 21.02 -0.06
C GLU A 105 -6.58 20.96 -0.93
N TYR A 106 -7.08 19.76 -1.26
CA TYR A 106 -8.19 19.59 -2.22
C TYR A 106 -9.41 18.84 -1.65
N ASP A 107 -9.36 18.38 -0.40
CA ASP A 107 -10.39 17.56 0.25
C ASP A 107 -10.74 16.29 -0.55
N ILE A 108 -9.73 15.64 -1.13
CA ILE A 108 -9.85 14.40 -1.89
C ILE A 108 -9.15 13.28 -1.14
N GLN A 109 -9.95 12.42 -0.50
CA GLN A 109 -9.46 11.21 0.15
C GLN A 109 -9.33 10.08 -0.87
N ILE A 110 -8.11 9.62 -1.08
CA ILE A 110 -7.81 8.39 -1.83
C ILE A 110 -7.46 7.26 -0.84
N GLU A 111 -7.17 6.06 -1.34
CA GLU A 111 -6.90 4.90 -0.47
C GLU A 111 -5.57 5.06 0.27
N PHE A 112 -4.46 5.23 -0.46
CA PHE A 112 -3.14 5.48 0.13
C PHE A 112 -2.13 6.00 -0.89
N GLY A 113 -0.97 6.49 -0.41
CA GLY A 113 0.22 6.77 -1.21
C GLY A 113 1.45 6.07 -0.64
N ASP A 114 2.15 5.27 -1.45
CA ASP A 114 3.46 4.70 -1.12
C ASP A 114 4.59 5.61 -1.65
N LEU A 115 5.83 5.12 -1.64
CA LEU A 115 6.99 5.91 -2.10
C LEU A 115 6.99 6.21 -3.60
N GLY A 116 6.26 5.45 -4.42
CA GLY A 116 6.24 5.59 -5.87
C GLY A 116 4.87 5.86 -6.48
N ASN A 117 3.80 5.49 -5.80
CA ASN A 117 2.47 5.39 -6.34
C ASN A 117 1.44 5.88 -5.34
N PHE A 118 0.35 6.42 -5.85
CA PHE A 118 -0.88 6.48 -5.09
C PHE A 118 -1.92 5.51 -5.65
N LEU A 119 -2.83 5.07 -4.80
CA LEU A 119 -3.95 4.23 -5.16
C LEU A 119 -5.25 4.98 -4.83
N ALA A 120 -6.15 5.05 -5.81
CA ALA A 120 -7.53 5.47 -5.61
C ALA A 120 -8.50 4.33 -5.97
N TYR A 121 -9.54 4.17 -5.16
CA TYR A 121 -10.65 3.27 -5.46
C TYR A 121 -11.80 4.07 -6.06
N ILE A 122 -12.13 3.76 -7.30
CA ILE A 122 -13.34 4.25 -7.94
C ILE A 122 -14.42 3.19 -7.70
N SER A 123 -15.50 3.62 -7.07
CA SER A 123 -16.54 2.77 -6.54
C SER A 123 -17.91 3.12 -7.14
N VAL A 124 -18.92 2.37 -6.71
CA VAL A 124 -20.32 2.57 -7.10
C VAL A 124 -20.88 3.93 -6.63
N GLY A 125 -20.25 4.54 -5.63
CA GLY A 125 -20.63 5.84 -5.07
C GLY A 125 -20.03 7.03 -5.80
N ASP A 126 -19.06 6.81 -6.69
CA ASP A 126 -18.37 7.89 -7.39
C ASP A 126 -19.15 8.38 -8.61
N THR A 127 -18.96 9.66 -8.90
CA THR A 127 -19.56 10.34 -10.05
C THR A 127 -18.48 10.86 -10.98
N ARG A 128 -18.86 11.16 -12.23
CA ARG A 128 -17.93 11.80 -13.18
C ARG A 128 -17.35 13.09 -12.61
N GLN A 129 -18.15 13.88 -11.90
CA GLN A 129 -17.71 15.12 -11.25
C GLN A 129 -16.61 14.87 -10.20
N ASN A 130 -16.66 13.76 -9.45
CA ASN A 130 -15.58 13.39 -8.54
C ASN A 130 -14.28 13.12 -9.31
N ILE A 131 -14.38 12.42 -10.45
CA ILE A 131 -13.23 12.12 -11.31
C ILE A 131 -12.64 13.38 -11.93
N GLU A 132 -13.46 14.31 -12.45
CA GLU A 132 -12.97 15.58 -12.98
C GLU A 132 -12.27 16.42 -11.89
N ARG A 133 -12.80 16.42 -10.65
CA ARG A 133 -12.15 17.08 -9.50
C ARG A 133 -10.78 16.47 -9.21
N LEU A 134 -10.66 15.15 -9.23
CA LEU A 134 -9.38 14.46 -9.04
C LEU A 134 -8.38 14.84 -10.15
N ILE A 135 -8.79 14.79 -11.42
CA ILE A 135 -7.93 15.15 -12.56
C ILE A 135 -7.48 16.62 -12.45
N GLY A 136 -8.39 17.54 -12.11
CA GLY A 136 -8.08 18.95 -11.90
C GLY A 136 -7.06 19.17 -10.78
N ALA A 137 -7.25 18.50 -9.63
CA ALA A 137 -6.32 18.56 -8.51
C ALA A 137 -4.92 18.02 -8.89
N LEU A 138 -4.84 16.89 -9.58
CA LEU A 138 -3.57 16.33 -10.06
C LEU A 138 -2.85 17.26 -11.04
N SER A 139 -3.58 17.92 -11.93
CA SER A 139 -3.02 18.92 -12.83
C SER A 139 -2.40 20.10 -12.06
N GLU A 140 -3.09 20.60 -11.02
CA GLU A 140 -2.58 21.68 -10.19
C GLU A 140 -1.38 21.25 -9.32
N ILE A 141 -1.44 20.07 -8.70
CA ILE A 141 -0.33 19.47 -7.93
C ILE A 141 0.91 19.41 -8.81
N LYS A 142 0.77 18.90 -10.05
CA LYS A 142 1.87 18.89 -11.00
C LYS A 142 2.43 20.29 -11.24
N ARG A 143 1.57 21.27 -11.55
CA ARG A 143 2.00 22.65 -11.84
C ARG A 143 2.76 23.29 -10.67
N ARG A 144 2.38 22.97 -9.42
CA ARG A 144 2.93 23.61 -8.21
C ARG A 144 4.15 22.89 -7.63
N TYR A 145 4.17 21.57 -7.71
CA TYR A 145 5.08 20.74 -6.91
C TYR A 145 5.98 19.81 -7.74
N GLN A 146 5.84 19.80 -9.07
CA GLN A 146 6.75 19.04 -9.94
C GLN A 146 8.20 19.43 -9.67
N LYS A 147 9.04 18.41 -9.50
CA LYS A 147 10.48 18.55 -9.28
C LYS A 147 11.24 17.50 -10.08
N GLU A 148 12.56 17.67 -10.19
CA GLU A 148 13.40 16.68 -10.87
C GLU A 148 13.38 15.36 -10.10
N PRO A 149 13.08 14.22 -10.77
CA PRO A 149 13.13 12.91 -10.14
C PRO A 149 14.52 12.61 -9.59
N THR A 150 14.59 12.06 -8.37
CA THR A 150 15.87 11.68 -7.75
C THR A 150 16.10 10.17 -7.86
N PRO A 151 17.36 9.69 -7.96
CA PRO A 151 17.63 8.25 -8.01
C PRO A 151 17.08 7.47 -6.81
N LYS A 152 17.03 8.10 -5.63
CA LYS A 152 16.47 7.52 -4.39
C LYS A 152 14.98 7.20 -4.50
N MET A 153 14.25 7.79 -5.45
CA MET A 153 12.84 7.50 -5.67
C MET A 153 12.60 6.15 -6.36
N TYR A 154 13.60 5.65 -7.09
CA TYR A 154 13.51 4.39 -7.80
C TYR A 154 14.07 3.27 -6.92
N HIS A 155 13.30 2.90 -5.89
CA HIS A 155 13.62 1.74 -5.09
C HIS A 155 12.98 0.49 -5.69
N THR A 156 13.82 -0.36 -6.28
CA THR A 156 13.45 -1.68 -6.80
C THR A 156 13.21 -2.66 -5.64
N TYR A 157 12.55 -3.78 -5.94
CA TYR A 157 12.49 -4.94 -5.03
C TYR A 157 13.87 -5.25 -4.44
N MET A 158 14.00 -5.14 -3.12
CA MET A 158 15.23 -5.46 -2.40
C MET A 158 15.18 -6.95 -2.05
N HIS A 159 16.13 -7.73 -2.56
CA HIS A 159 16.23 -9.14 -2.19
C HIS A 159 16.76 -9.26 -0.75
N PRO A 160 15.97 -9.81 0.19
CA PRO A 160 16.42 -9.97 1.56
C PRO A 160 17.51 -11.03 1.64
N LEU A 161 18.53 -10.77 2.46
CA LEU A 161 19.55 -11.77 2.79
C LEU A 161 19.19 -12.40 4.13
N VAL A 162 18.58 -13.59 4.09
CA VAL A 162 18.18 -14.33 5.29
C VAL A 162 19.40 -15.06 5.88
N VAL A 163 19.77 -14.71 7.11
CA VAL A 163 20.94 -15.29 7.82
C VAL A 163 20.52 -16.31 8.87
N MET A 164 19.37 -16.11 9.53
CA MET A 164 18.79 -17.05 10.50
C MET A 164 17.27 -17.06 10.43
N SER A 165 16.61 -18.02 11.06
CA SER A 165 15.15 -18.05 11.06
C SER A 165 14.56 -16.89 11.89
N PRO A 166 13.36 -16.40 11.56
CA PRO A 166 12.70 -15.36 12.34
C PRO A 166 12.52 -15.73 13.82
N ARG A 167 12.34 -17.03 14.11
CA ARG A 167 12.22 -17.54 15.48
C ARG A 167 13.53 -17.39 16.25
N GLU A 168 14.65 -17.79 15.65
CA GLU A 168 15.97 -17.66 16.28
C GLU A 168 16.30 -16.20 16.53
N ALA A 169 16.15 -15.34 15.52
CA ALA A 169 16.39 -13.90 15.64
C ALA A 169 15.52 -13.25 16.73
N PHE A 170 14.26 -13.67 16.84
CA PHE A 170 13.34 -13.13 17.84
C PHE A 170 13.74 -13.49 19.29
N TYR A 171 14.29 -14.69 19.52
CA TYR A 171 14.68 -15.15 20.86
C TYR A 171 16.17 -14.95 21.19
N ALA A 172 16.99 -14.54 20.23
CA ALA A 172 18.41 -14.29 20.44
C ALA A 172 18.68 -13.10 21.40
N GLU A 173 19.90 -13.02 21.94
CA GLU A 173 20.35 -11.80 22.62
C GLU A 173 20.43 -10.64 21.64
N LYS A 174 19.87 -9.50 22.04
CA LYS A 174 19.71 -8.32 21.19
C LYS A 174 20.48 -7.14 21.74
N ARG A 175 20.88 -6.25 20.84
CA ARG A 175 21.36 -4.90 21.17
C ARG A 175 20.69 -3.89 20.26
N ARG A 176 20.58 -2.65 20.73
CA ARG A 176 20.00 -1.55 19.96
C ARG A 176 21.09 -0.84 19.16
N VAL A 177 20.81 -0.56 17.89
CA VAL A 177 21.73 0.14 16.98
C VAL A 177 20.95 1.15 16.17
N LEU A 178 21.52 2.33 15.92
CA LEU A 178 20.93 3.33 15.02
C LEU A 178 20.82 2.76 13.61
N ILE A 179 19.75 3.07 12.89
CA ILE A 179 19.54 2.54 11.51
C ILE A 179 20.69 2.94 10.58
N SER A 180 21.24 4.15 10.77
CA SER A 180 22.41 4.62 10.01
C SER A 180 23.70 3.82 10.27
N GLN A 181 23.72 2.98 11.31
CA GLN A 181 24.87 2.20 11.76
C GLN A 181 24.59 0.69 11.75
N SER A 182 23.41 0.25 11.33
CA SER A 182 23.01 -1.16 11.40
C SER A 182 23.37 -1.96 10.16
N VAL A 183 23.97 -1.35 9.13
CA VAL A 183 24.37 -2.06 7.91
C VAL A 183 25.36 -3.19 8.25
N GLY A 184 25.03 -4.41 7.82
CA GLY A 184 25.80 -5.62 8.14
C GLY A 184 25.27 -6.41 9.33
N GLU A 185 24.45 -5.81 10.18
CA GLU A 185 23.85 -6.47 11.34
C GLU A 185 22.66 -7.36 10.94
N ILE A 186 22.28 -8.28 11.83
CA ILE A 186 21.10 -9.14 11.64
C ILE A 186 19.93 -8.58 12.45
N ALA A 187 18.81 -8.30 11.80
CA ALA A 187 17.62 -7.77 12.45
C ALA A 187 16.99 -8.78 13.41
N CYS A 188 16.55 -8.31 14.58
CA CYS A 188 15.86 -9.12 15.60
C CYS A 188 14.40 -8.69 15.83
N GLU A 189 13.91 -7.76 15.01
CA GLU A 189 12.54 -7.25 15.01
C GLU A 189 12.13 -6.88 13.57
N PHE A 190 10.86 -6.52 13.40
CA PHE A 190 10.34 -6.08 12.10
C PHE A 190 10.55 -4.58 11.90
N VAL A 191 10.79 -4.18 10.66
CA VAL A 191 10.56 -2.80 10.21
C VAL A 191 9.54 -2.86 9.08
N MET A 192 8.31 -2.43 9.36
CA MET A 192 7.21 -2.41 8.40
C MET A 192 6.97 -0.98 7.93
N CYS A 193 6.65 -0.82 6.64
CA CYS A 193 6.30 0.47 6.05
C CYS A 193 4.83 0.52 5.68
N TYR A 194 4.14 1.54 6.16
CA TYR A 194 2.77 1.87 5.83
C TYR A 194 2.70 3.25 5.19
N PRO A 195 2.12 3.38 3.99
CA PRO A 195 1.65 2.33 3.08
C PRO A 195 2.81 1.56 2.39
N PRO A 196 2.59 0.33 1.86
CA PRO A 196 1.33 -0.43 1.80
C PRO A 196 1.09 -1.36 2.99
N GLY A 197 2.01 -1.42 3.95
CA GLY A 197 1.91 -2.29 5.13
C GLY A 197 2.62 -3.63 5.02
N ILE A 198 3.78 -3.62 4.37
CA ILE A 198 4.65 -4.80 4.21
C ILE A 198 5.96 -4.60 4.96
N PRO A 199 6.60 -5.70 5.41
CA PRO A 199 7.93 -5.62 6.01
C PRO A 199 8.95 -5.14 4.97
N ILE A 200 9.71 -4.11 5.32
CA ILE A 200 10.99 -3.76 4.66
C ILE A 200 12.08 -4.73 5.14
N LEU A 201 12.03 -5.08 6.43
CA LEU A 201 13.01 -5.91 7.11
C LEU A 201 12.28 -6.82 8.10
N ALA A 202 12.60 -8.11 8.07
CA ALA A 202 12.08 -9.12 9.00
C ALA A 202 13.19 -9.65 9.94
N PRO A 203 12.83 -10.17 11.13
CA PRO A 203 13.80 -10.83 11.99
C PRO A 203 14.55 -11.94 11.26
N GLY A 204 15.87 -11.96 11.40
CA GLY A 204 16.76 -12.94 10.78
C GLY A 204 17.34 -12.50 9.44
N GLU A 205 16.87 -11.38 8.89
CA GLU A 205 17.45 -10.78 7.69
C GLU A 205 18.61 -9.84 8.04
N GLN A 206 19.64 -9.80 7.19
CA GLN A 206 20.75 -8.86 7.30
C GLN A 206 20.32 -7.49 6.79
N VAL A 207 20.64 -6.44 7.54
CA VAL A 207 20.42 -5.06 7.12
C VAL A 207 21.44 -4.72 6.03
N THR A 208 20.98 -4.56 4.80
CA THR A 208 21.82 -4.06 3.71
C THR A 208 21.82 -2.53 3.69
N LYS A 209 22.74 -1.94 2.91
CA LYS A 209 22.79 -0.49 2.73
C LYS A 209 21.49 0.04 2.11
N GLU A 210 20.97 -0.68 1.12
CA GLU A 210 19.73 -0.35 0.41
C GLU A 210 18.54 -0.36 1.36
N ILE A 211 18.45 -1.36 2.25
CA ILE A 211 17.39 -1.44 3.26
C ILE A 211 17.48 -0.27 4.23
N ALA A 212 18.67 0.04 4.76
CA ALA A 212 18.84 1.15 5.69
C ALA A 212 18.49 2.50 5.03
N GLU A 213 18.94 2.72 3.79
CA GLU A 213 18.60 3.92 3.01
C GLU A 213 17.10 4.00 2.72
N TYR A 214 16.45 2.88 2.40
CA TYR A 214 15.01 2.81 2.16
C TYR A 214 14.21 3.17 3.41
N ILE A 215 14.58 2.63 4.59
CA ILE A 215 13.91 2.94 5.86
C ILE A 215 14.00 4.43 6.18
N LEU A 216 15.20 5.01 6.06
CA LEU A 216 15.42 6.44 6.31
C LEU A 216 14.64 7.31 5.32
N TYR A 217 14.63 6.93 4.04
CA TYR A 217 13.90 7.66 3.01
C TYR A 217 12.38 7.56 3.19
N ALA A 218 11.85 6.38 3.53
CA ALA A 218 10.43 6.19 3.86
C ALA A 218 9.99 7.10 5.01
N LYS A 219 10.80 7.15 6.07
CA LYS A 219 10.57 8.04 7.21
C LYS A 219 10.61 9.51 6.81
N GLU A 220 11.60 9.93 6.02
CA GLU A 220 11.73 11.30 5.52
C GLU A 220 10.51 11.73 4.69
N LYS A 221 9.94 10.82 3.89
CA LYS A 221 8.77 11.06 3.05
C LYS A 221 7.43 11.00 3.78
N GLY A 222 7.43 10.70 5.08
CA GLY A 222 6.22 10.67 5.89
C GLY A 222 5.47 9.34 5.87
N CYS A 223 6.09 8.26 5.38
CA CYS A 223 5.53 6.93 5.58
C CYS A 223 5.59 6.56 7.08
N SER A 224 4.54 5.89 7.57
CA SER A 224 4.49 5.37 8.93
C SER A 224 5.30 4.09 9.01
N LEU A 225 6.33 4.09 9.85
CA LEU A 225 7.13 2.90 10.13
C LEU A 225 6.68 2.26 11.44
N THR A 226 6.52 0.93 11.46
CA THR A 226 6.06 0.18 12.64
C THR A 226 6.79 -1.15 12.77
N GLY A 227 6.56 -1.85 13.89
CA GLY A 227 7.15 -3.18 14.16
C GLY A 227 8.43 -3.15 15.00
N THR A 228 9.05 -1.97 15.13
CA THR A 228 10.20 -1.72 15.99
C THR A 228 9.78 -1.44 17.43
N GLU A 229 10.64 -1.77 18.39
CA GLU A 229 10.47 -1.37 19.79
C GLU A 229 10.57 0.16 19.96
N ASP A 230 11.43 0.80 19.15
CA ASP A 230 11.54 2.26 19.07
C ASP A 230 10.44 2.82 18.14
N LEU A 231 9.45 3.49 18.72
CA LEU A 231 8.31 4.07 17.99
C LEU A 231 8.73 5.20 17.02
N ALA A 232 9.84 5.88 17.28
CA ALA A 232 10.37 6.88 16.38
C ALA A 232 11.18 6.25 15.24
N VAL A 233 11.51 4.97 15.33
CA VAL A 233 12.30 4.24 14.34
C VAL A 233 13.61 4.98 14.05
N GLU A 234 14.34 5.39 15.09
CA GLU A 234 15.72 5.90 14.99
C GLU A 234 16.73 4.75 15.08
N SER A 235 16.33 3.71 15.81
CA SER A 235 17.13 2.53 16.10
C SER A 235 16.34 1.25 15.92
N ILE A 236 17.07 0.15 15.72
CA ILE A 236 16.52 -1.19 15.62
C ILE A 236 17.26 -2.16 16.54
N LEU A 237 16.57 -3.22 16.95
CA LEU A 237 17.15 -4.35 17.63
C LEU A 237 17.84 -5.27 16.64
N VAL A 238 19.12 -5.51 16.87
CA VAL A 238 19.95 -6.42 16.08
C VAL A 238 20.55 -7.52 16.96
N TRP A 239 20.97 -8.61 16.32
CA TRP A 239 21.62 -9.71 17.00
C TRP A 239 22.93 -9.24 17.63
N LYS A 240 23.15 -9.59 18.90
CA LYS A 240 24.34 -9.19 19.65
C LYS A 240 25.59 -9.98 19.25
N GLY A 241 25.43 -11.14 18.60
CA GLY A 241 26.50 -12.10 18.36
C GLY A 241 26.73 -13.02 19.57
N ASP A 242 27.28 -14.19 19.33
CA ASP A 242 27.91 -14.99 20.38
C ASP A 242 29.30 -14.41 20.64
N ASN A 243 29.63 -14.08 21.89
CA ASN A 243 30.96 -13.63 22.30
C ASN A 243 32.05 -14.67 21.97
#